data_AF-A0A1H2ZW46-F1
#
_entry.id   AF-A0A1H2ZW46-F1
#
_cell.length_a   1.000
_cell.length_b   1.000
_cell.length_c   1.000
_cell.angle_alpha   90.00
_cell.angle_beta   90.00
_cell.angle_gamma   90.00
#
_symmetry.space_group_name_H-M   'P 1'
#
loop_
_entity.id
_entity.type
_entity.pdbx_description
1 polymer ?
#
loop_
_entity_poly.entity_id
_entity_poly.type
_entity_poly.pdbx_seq_one_letter_code
_entity_poly.pdbx_strand_id
1 'polypeptide(L)'
;MMKYLSLIVLFILMSCGNKEDILLPKSDKTIVSNIEDHSPIYIFFRTNDKDTLTEVNRKNSIITTNWIFNIDKRLPLRIVIPQVMKLQDKKRKEKAHKNEKAENYYSYADSIGKNMAFIPFTKVYYKLEKPSGTSIFFNKKNEILVNNVIVKQEELEGYLENKADKSTLYQLCFDKEMSFDSYLKNIIFLHSIKLETNENFIF
;
A
#
# COMPACT_ATOMS: atom_id res chain seq x y z
N MET A 1 33.65 2.86 47.88
CA MET A 1 33.59 2.85 46.41
C MET A 1 32.33 2.10 45.95
N MET A 2 31.12 2.63 46.19
CA MET A 2 29.83 2.09 45.70
C MET A 2 28.71 3.14 45.89
N LYS A 3 28.90 4.36 45.37
CA LYS A 3 27.82 5.39 45.34
C LYS A 3 27.50 5.90 43.93
N TYR A 4 28.39 5.64 42.97
CA TYR A 4 28.21 6.07 41.58
C TYR A 4 27.60 4.99 40.67
N LEU A 5 27.51 3.73 41.12
CA LEU A 5 26.86 2.66 40.33
C LEU A 5 25.34 2.89 40.19
N SER A 6 24.71 3.48 41.21
CA SER A 6 23.27 3.78 41.18
C SER A 6 22.90 4.85 40.14
N LEU A 7 23.84 5.73 39.77
CA LEU A 7 23.58 6.83 38.84
C LEU A 7 23.61 6.35 37.38
N ILE A 8 24.42 5.32 37.08
CA ILE A 8 24.55 4.73 35.73
C ILE A 8 23.29 3.92 35.37
N VAL A 9 22.65 3.26 36.35
CA VAL A 9 21.42 2.48 36.13
C VAL A 9 20.23 3.38 35.79
N LEU A 10 20.20 4.63 36.26
CA LEU A 10 19.09 5.56 36.04
C LEU A 10 19.03 6.09 34.59
N PHE A 11 20.16 6.14 33.87
CA PHE A 11 20.20 6.60 32.47
C PHE A 11 19.77 5.54 31.45
N ILE A 12 19.71 4.26 31.84
CA ILE A 12 19.34 3.15 30.93
C ILE A 12 17.81 3.04 30.79
N LEU A 13 17.04 3.62 31.73
CA LEU A 13 15.57 3.51 31.77
C LEU A 13 14.83 4.59 30.96
N MET A 14 15.55 5.57 30.38
CA MET A 14 14.95 6.66 29.59
C MET A 14 15.02 6.46 28.07
N SER A 15 15.25 5.24 27.59
CA SER A 15 15.04 4.92 26.16
C SER A 15 13.61 4.41 25.92
N CYS A 16 12.61 5.22 26.31
CA CYS A 16 11.31 5.14 25.66
C CYS A 16 11.43 5.90 24.33
N GLY A 17 12.04 5.27 23.32
CA GLY A 17 11.81 5.70 21.95
C GLY A 17 10.30 5.62 21.71
N ASN A 18 9.69 6.69 21.21
CA ASN A 18 8.28 6.72 20.85
C ASN A 18 8.00 5.50 19.95
N LYS A 19 7.39 4.45 20.50
CA LYS A 19 6.92 3.30 19.72
C LYS A 19 5.74 3.81 18.93
N GLU A 20 5.99 4.19 17.69
CA GLU A 20 4.93 4.56 16.77
C GLU A 20 4.25 3.28 16.28
N ASP A 21 3.02 3.06 16.74
CA ASP A 21 2.22 1.94 16.28
C ASP A 21 1.68 2.23 14.87
N ILE A 22 1.98 1.34 13.93
CA ILE A 22 1.42 1.39 12.58
C ILE A 22 0.16 0.53 12.49
N LEU A 23 -0.93 1.12 12.03
CA LEU A 23 -2.18 0.38 11.82
C LEU A 23 -2.22 -0.16 10.40
N LEU A 24 -1.91 -1.44 10.19
CA LEU A 24 -1.98 -2.06 8.87
C LEU A 24 -3.43 -2.27 8.39
N PRO A 25 -3.67 -2.24 7.07
CA PRO A 25 -4.94 -2.68 6.50
C PRO A 25 -5.26 -4.13 6.89
N LYS A 26 -6.54 -4.52 6.77
CA LYS A 26 -6.98 -5.88 7.08
C LYS A 26 -7.76 -6.50 5.93
N SER A 27 -7.53 -7.79 5.69
CA SER A 27 -8.31 -8.63 4.76
C SER A 27 -8.48 -10.03 5.35
N ASP A 28 -9.45 -10.77 4.85
CA ASP A 28 -9.73 -12.18 5.15
C ASP A 28 -9.05 -13.14 4.16
N LYS A 29 -8.26 -12.62 3.21
CA LYS A 29 -7.55 -13.41 2.20
C LYS A 29 -6.04 -13.27 2.36
N THR A 30 -5.32 -14.39 2.36
CA THR A 30 -3.86 -14.39 2.21
C THR A 30 -3.49 -14.58 0.74
N ILE A 31 -2.77 -13.60 0.16
CA ILE A 31 -2.24 -13.69 -1.20
C ILE A 31 -0.82 -14.27 -1.16
N VAL A 32 0.08 -13.63 -0.41
CA VAL A 32 1.42 -14.17 -0.10
C VAL A 32 1.60 -14.19 1.42
N SER A 33 2.06 -15.31 1.96
CA SER A 33 2.18 -15.54 3.40
C SER A 33 3.58 -15.29 3.96
N ASN A 34 4.61 -15.30 3.12
CA ASN A 34 6.00 -15.10 3.55
C ASN A 34 6.83 -14.47 2.43
N ILE A 35 7.76 -13.58 2.80
CA ILE A 35 8.73 -12.96 1.89
C ILE A 35 10.10 -13.05 2.56
N GLU A 36 11.03 -13.72 1.91
CA GLU A 36 12.44 -13.78 2.34
C GLU A 36 13.23 -12.60 1.78
N ASP A 37 14.40 -12.33 2.37
CA ASP A 37 15.34 -11.26 1.95
C ASP A 37 14.64 -9.92 1.67
N HIS A 38 14.15 -9.28 2.74
CA HIS A 38 13.36 -8.07 2.62
C HIS A 38 13.83 -6.91 3.51
N SER A 39 13.64 -5.71 2.98
CA SER A 39 13.75 -4.44 3.69
C SER A 39 12.36 -3.89 4.01
N PRO A 40 12.05 -3.58 5.28
CA PRO A 40 10.80 -2.94 5.64
C PRO A 40 10.86 -1.43 5.36
N ILE A 41 9.78 -0.91 4.78
CA ILE A 41 9.54 0.51 4.58
C ILE A 41 8.29 0.87 5.37
N TYR A 42 8.39 1.87 6.26
CA TYR A 42 7.25 2.32 7.06
C TYR A 42 6.79 3.70 6.60
N ILE A 43 5.48 3.87 6.46
CA ILE A 43 4.81 5.15 6.21
C ILE A 43 3.77 5.36 7.33
N PHE A 44 4.12 6.16 8.32
CA PHE A 44 3.30 6.38 9.52
C PHE A 44 2.27 7.49 9.32
N PHE A 45 1.11 7.35 9.97
CA PHE A 45 0.14 8.42 10.12
C PHE A 45 0.51 9.32 11.30
N ARG A 46 0.78 10.59 11.03
CA ARG A 46 0.95 11.63 12.05
C ARG A 46 -0.01 12.78 11.82
N THR A 47 -0.50 13.37 12.90
CA THR A 47 -1.26 14.63 12.86
C THR A 47 -0.38 15.70 13.48
N ASN A 48 -0.30 16.86 12.85
CA ASN A 48 0.24 18.06 13.51
C ASN A 48 -0.72 19.21 13.27
N ASP A 49 -1.57 19.47 14.26
CA ASP A 49 -2.58 20.53 14.46
C ASP A 49 -3.54 20.90 13.32
N LYS A 50 -3.24 20.65 12.03
CA LYS A 50 -4.09 20.84 10.84
C LYS A 50 -3.74 19.93 9.65
N ASP A 51 -2.55 19.31 9.61
CA ASP A 51 -2.10 18.51 8.45
C ASP A 51 -1.73 17.06 8.82
N THR A 52 -1.99 16.15 7.86
CA THR A 52 -1.53 14.76 7.91
C THR A 52 -0.08 14.69 7.44
N LEU A 53 0.83 14.34 8.35
CA LEU A 53 2.24 14.13 8.03
C LEU A 53 2.51 12.65 7.77
N THR A 54 3.37 12.38 6.78
CA THR A 54 3.98 11.07 6.58
C THR A 54 5.45 11.11 6.95
N GLU A 55 5.86 10.31 7.92
CA GLU A 55 7.27 9.92 8.04
C GLU A 55 7.51 8.65 7.23
N VAL A 56 8.53 8.71 6.37
CA VAL A 56 9.02 7.55 5.63
C VAL A 56 10.37 7.15 6.20
N ASN A 57 10.48 5.96 6.80
CA ASN A 57 11.78 5.46 7.25
C ASN A 57 12.60 4.98 6.03
N ARG A 58 13.37 5.90 5.44
CA ARG A 58 14.22 5.63 4.27
C ARG A 58 15.56 4.98 4.63
N LYS A 59 15.94 4.93 5.92
CA LYS A 59 17.28 4.50 6.34
C LYS A 59 17.50 2.99 6.18
N ASN A 60 16.42 2.22 6.08
CA ASN A 60 16.48 0.75 6.02
C ASN A 60 16.16 0.17 4.63
N SER A 61 16.10 0.98 3.56
CA SER A 61 15.74 0.51 2.22
C SER A 61 16.96 -0.01 1.44
N ILE A 62 17.23 -1.32 1.47
CA ILE A 62 18.32 -1.96 0.69
C ILE A 62 17.79 -2.32 -0.70
N ILE A 63 18.33 -1.70 -1.75
CA ILE A 63 17.78 -1.75 -3.12
C ILE A 63 17.74 -3.18 -3.71
N THR A 64 18.69 -4.03 -3.34
CA THR A 64 18.83 -5.41 -3.84
C THR A 64 17.82 -6.40 -3.25
N THR A 65 17.10 -6.02 -2.20
CA THR A 65 16.18 -6.89 -1.43
C THR A 65 14.73 -6.62 -1.82
N ASN A 66 13.83 -7.54 -1.48
CA ASN A 66 12.39 -7.27 -1.55
C ASN A 66 12.03 -6.08 -0.66
N TRP A 67 11.11 -5.21 -1.08
CA TRP A 67 10.63 -4.12 -0.21
C TRP A 67 9.22 -4.38 0.28
N ILE A 68 9.04 -4.36 1.59
CA ILE A 68 7.73 -4.51 2.23
C ILE A 68 7.29 -3.16 2.74
N PHE A 69 6.27 -2.61 2.10
CA PHE A 69 5.64 -1.36 2.48
C PHE A 69 4.61 -1.62 3.57
N ASN A 70 4.92 -1.16 4.77
CA ASN A 70 4.05 -1.09 5.94
C ASN A 70 3.49 0.32 5.97
N ILE A 71 2.23 0.48 5.57
CA ILE A 71 1.59 1.78 5.39
C ILE A 71 0.40 1.86 6.34
N ASP A 72 0.33 2.94 7.11
CA ASP A 72 -0.81 3.15 7.99
C ASP A 72 -2.09 3.31 7.17
N LYS A 73 -3.06 2.45 7.47
CA LYS A 73 -4.32 2.29 6.77
C LYS A 73 -5.16 3.57 6.71
N ARG A 74 -4.94 4.51 7.64
CA ARG A 74 -5.68 5.77 7.76
C ARG A 74 -5.23 6.83 6.76
N LEU A 75 -4.05 6.69 6.18
CA LEU A 75 -3.51 7.69 5.27
C LEU A 75 -4.31 7.75 3.96
N PRO A 76 -4.61 8.95 3.43
CA PRO A 76 -5.26 9.10 2.14
C PRO A 76 -4.28 8.86 0.98
N LEU A 77 -4.77 8.38 -0.16
CA LEU A 77 -3.95 8.07 -1.33
C LEU A 77 -3.17 9.26 -1.88
N ARG A 78 -3.71 10.47 -1.81
CA ARG A 78 -3.02 11.71 -2.21
C ARG A 78 -1.71 11.95 -1.45
N ILE A 79 -1.56 11.35 -0.28
CA ILE A 79 -0.36 11.42 0.55
C ILE A 79 0.51 10.17 0.34
N VAL A 80 -0.09 8.99 0.35
CA VAL A 80 0.64 7.71 0.25
C VAL A 80 1.29 7.52 -1.12
N ILE A 81 0.51 7.65 -2.19
CA ILE A 81 0.94 7.26 -3.53
C ILE A 81 2.14 8.08 -4.04
N PRO A 82 2.20 9.42 -3.84
CA PRO A 82 3.40 10.17 -4.19
C PRO A 82 4.68 9.70 -3.49
N GLN A 83 4.59 9.22 -2.24
CA GLN A 83 5.75 8.68 -1.51
C GLN A 83 6.15 7.31 -2.08
N VAL A 84 5.17 6.44 -2.35
CA VAL A 84 5.40 5.14 -3.00
C VAL A 84 6.05 5.32 -4.36
N MET A 85 5.54 6.22 -5.20
CA MET A 85 6.09 6.51 -6.52
C MET A 85 7.56 6.95 -6.45
N LYS A 86 7.90 7.86 -5.52
CA LYS A 86 9.29 8.30 -5.30
C LYS A 86 10.23 7.14 -4.94
N LEU A 87 9.76 6.21 -4.10
CA LEU A 87 10.54 5.04 -3.69
C LEU A 87 10.68 4.03 -4.83
N GLN A 88 9.59 3.72 -5.54
CA GLN A 88 9.63 2.85 -6.73
C GLN A 88 10.57 3.41 -7.80
N ASP A 89 10.50 4.72 -8.07
CA ASP A 89 11.36 5.37 -9.05
C ASP A 89 12.83 5.28 -8.66
N LYS A 90 13.16 5.51 -7.38
CA LYS A 90 14.51 5.29 -6.84
C LYS A 90 14.99 3.85 -7.10
N LYS A 91 14.16 2.84 -6.79
CA LYS A 91 14.52 1.43 -6.98
C LYS A 91 14.69 1.07 -8.46
N ARG A 92 13.80 1.58 -9.33
CA ARG A 92 13.80 1.30 -10.77
C ARG A 92 14.97 1.96 -11.50
N LYS A 93 15.39 3.15 -11.07
CA LYS A 93 16.50 3.90 -11.67
C LYS A 93 17.88 3.46 -11.20
N GLU A 94 17.97 2.69 -10.11
CA GLU A 94 19.25 2.18 -9.63
C GLU A 94 19.88 1.25 -10.67
N LYS A 95 21.10 1.59 -11.10
CA LYS A 95 21.85 0.85 -12.12
C LYS A 95 22.92 -0.03 -11.49
N ALA A 96 23.45 0.35 -10.33
CA ALA A 96 24.46 -0.41 -9.62
C ALA A 96 23.79 -1.43 -8.68
N HIS A 97 24.24 -2.69 -8.70
CA HIS A 97 23.70 -3.76 -7.85
C HIS A 97 22.18 -3.95 -7.99
N LYS A 98 21.64 -3.80 -9.20
CA LYS A 98 20.21 -4.06 -9.46
C LYS A 98 19.93 -5.57 -9.32
N ASN A 99 18.99 -5.92 -8.44
CA ASN A 99 18.40 -7.26 -8.42
C ASN A 99 17.04 -7.21 -9.13
N GLU A 100 16.97 -7.75 -10.34
CA GLU A 100 15.72 -7.73 -11.13
C GLU A 100 14.64 -8.66 -10.58
N LYS A 101 15.02 -9.60 -9.70
CA LYS A 101 14.08 -10.47 -8.98
C LYS A 101 13.50 -9.85 -7.72
N ALA A 102 14.07 -8.73 -7.25
CA ALA A 102 13.60 -8.07 -6.05
C ALA A 102 12.27 -7.35 -6.32
N GLU A 103 11.24 -7.71 -5.57
CA GLU A 103 9.89 -7.19 -5.72
C GLU A 103 9.53 -6.15 -4.66
N ASN A 104 8.37 -5.53 -4.82
CA ASN A 104 7.76 -4.63 -3.86
C ASN A 104 6.39 -5.17 -3.47
N TYR A 105 6.10 -5.19 -2.18
CA TYR A 105 4.87 -5.71 -1.60
C TYR A 105 4.23 -4.69 -0.67
N TYR A 106 2.90 -4.60 -0.68
CA TYR A 106 2.18 -4.02 0.44
C TYR A 106 1.91 -5.10 1.48
N SER A 107 2.09 -4.74 2.75
CA SER A 107 1.73 -5.60 3.87
C SER A 107 0.33 -5.28 4.38
N TYR A 108 -0.35 -6.31 4.87
CA TYR A 108 -1.63 -6.21 5.56
C TYR A 108 -1.76 -7.35 6.58
N ALA A 109 -2.72 -7.22 7.49
CA ALA A 109 -3.04 -8.30 8.43
C ALA A 109 -4.14 -9.20 7.86
N ASP A 110 -3.83 -10.49 7.73
CA ASP A 110 -4.84 -11.52 7.51
C ASP A 110 -5.63 -11.73 8.80
N SER A 111 -6.91 -11.39 8.74
CA SER A 111 -7.85 -11.47 9.86
C SER A 111 -8.28 -12.91 10.19
N ILE A 112 -8.20 -13.85 9.25
CA ILE A 112 -8.51 -15.26 9.47
C ILE A 112 -7.26 -15.99 9.96
N GLY A 113 -6.17 -15.91 9.19
CA GLY A 113 -4.91 -16.56 9.53
C GLY A 113 -4.18 -15.93 10.72
N LYS A 114 -4.59 -14.72 11.14
CA LYS A 114 -3.97 -13.92 12.22
C LYS A 114 -2.47 -13.66 12.01
N ASN A 115 -2.05 -13.59 10.75
CA ASN A 115 -0.66 -13.38 10.35
C ASN A 115 -0.54 -12.14 9.45
N MET A 116 0.69 -11.73 9.19
CA MET A 116 0.98 -10.76 8.14
C MET A 116 0.84 -11.45 6.79
N ALA A 117 0.28 -10.73 5.82
CA ALA A 117 0.18 -11.17 4.44
C ALA A 117 0.60 -10.02 3.51
N PHE A 118 0.91 -10.38 2.26
CA PHE A 118 1.54 -9.48 1.31
C PHE A 118 0.86 -9.56 -0.05
N ILE A 119 0.80 -8.42 -0.73
CA ILE A 119 0.34 -8.34 -2.12
C ILE A 119 1.39 -7.62 -2.98
N PRO A 120 1.84 -8.24 -4.09
CA PRO A 120 2.86 -7.65 -4.95
C PRO A 120 2.31 -6.44 -5.71
N PHE A 121 3.15 -5.43 -5.89
CA PHE A 121 2.82 -4.25 -6.71
C PHE A 121 4.01 -3.73 -7.53
N THR A 122 5.06 -4.53 -7.70
CA THR A 122 6.27 -4.16 -8.47
C THR A 122 5.95 -3.62 -9.87
N LYS A 123 5.00 -4.27 -10.55
CA LYS A 123 4.58 -3.98 -11.92
C LYS A 123 3.50 -2.90 -12.03
N VAL A 124 3.03 -2.37 -10.90
CA VAL A 124 2.04 -1.30 -10.86
C VAL A 124 2.73 0.05 -11.08
N TYR A 125 2.19 0.83 -12.01
CA TYR A 125 2.57 2.21 -12.32
C TYR A 125 1.42 3.13 -11.95
N TYR A 126 1.66 3.99 -10.97
CA TYR A 126 0.67 4.98 -10.54
C TYR A 126 0.64 6.18 -11.48
N LYS A 127 -0.56 6.68 -11.76
CA LYS A 127 -0.84 7.87 -12.55
C LYS A 127 -1.63 8.85 -11.70
N LEU A 128 -1.12 10.07 -11.50
CA LEU A 128 -1.79 11.11 -10.70
C LEU A 128 -2.61 12.04 -11.59
N GLU A 129 -3.43 11.45 -12.46
CA GLU A 129 -4.21 12.15 -13.47
C GLU A 129 -5.54 11.42 -13.72
N LYS A 130 -6.46 12.10 -14.39
CA LYS A 130 -7.75 11.51 -14.75
C LYS A 130 -7.56 10.48 -15.88
N PRO A 131 -8.22 9.30 -15.82
CA PRO A 131 -8.21 8.33 -16.91
C PRO A 131 -8.81 8.92 -18.19
N SER A 132 -8.35 8.42 -19.34
CA SER A 132 -8.84 8.80 -20.66
C SER A 132 -9.80 7.78 -21.28
N GLY A 133 -9.88 6.56 -20.72
CA GLY A 133 -10.70 5.46 -21.24
C GLY A 133 -11.81 5.00 -20.30
N THR A 134 -12.38 3.84 -20.64
CA THR A 134 -13.34 3.11 -19.80
C THR A 134 -12.69 2.81 -18.45
N SER A 135 -13.34 3.23 -17.37
CA SER A 135 -12.78 3.10 -16.02
C SER A 135 -13.68 2.33 -15.08
N ILE A 136 -13.03 1.61 -14.17
CA ILE A 136 -13.62 1.11 -12.93
C ILE A 136 -13.13 2.06 -11.84
N PHE A 137 -14.02 2.94 -11.41
CA PHE A 137 -13.71 3.98 -10.46
C PHE A 137 -14.21 3.64 -9.06
N PHE A 138 -13.30 3.60 -8.10
CA PHE A 138 -13.57 3.42 -6.69
C PHE A 138 -13.54 4.79 -6.02
N ASN A 139 -14.72 5.30 -5.62
CA ASN A 139 -14.80 6.62 -5.03
C ASN A 139 -14.42 6.63 -3.53
N LYS A 140 -14.30 7.81 -2.90
CA LYS A 140 -13.96 7.91 -1.46
C LYS A 140 -14.89 7.17 -0.49
N LYS A 141 -16.13 6.88 -0.90
CA LYS A 141 -17.12 6.12 -0.12
C LYS A 141 -17.01 4.60 -0.35
N ASN A 142 -16.03 4.18 -1.16
CA ASN A 142 -15.84 2.81 -1.61
C ASN A 142 -16.97 2.28 -2.51
N GLU A 143 -17.71 3.17 -3.18
CA GLU A 143 -18.66 2.78 -4.23
C GLU A 143 -17.89 2.53 -5.53
N ILE A 144 -18.29 1.51 -6.28
CA ILE A 144 -17.68 1.14 -7.56
C ILE A 144 -18.54 1.71 -8.69
N LEU A 145 -17.94 2.49 -9.57
CA LEU A 145 -18.57 3.04 -10.74
C LEU A 145 -17.89 2.49 -11.99
N VAL A 146 -18.65 1.83 -12.85
CA VAL A 146 -18.19 1.37 -14.16
C VAL A 146 -18.86 2.24 -15.22
N ASN A 147 -18.12 3.13 -15.88
CA ASN A 147 -18.67 4.14 -16.79
C ASN A 147 -19.86 4.91 -16.19
N ASN A 148 -19.70 5.41 -14.97
CA ASN A 148 -20.69 6.18 -14.21
C ASN A 148 -21.94 5.40 -13.74
N VAL A 149 -22.00 4.09 -13.98
CA VAL A 149 -23.03 3.21 -13.39
C VAL A 149 -22.50 2.66 -12.09
N ILE A 150 -23.25 2.82 -11.00
CA ILE A 150 -22.92 2.22 -9.71
C ILE A 150 -23.14 0.71 -9.81
N VAL A 151 -22.11 -0.05 -9.45
CA VAL A 151 -22.11 -1.52 -9.46
C VAL A 151 -21.74 -1.99 -8.06
N LYS A 152 -22.45 -2.98 -7.52
CA LYS A 152 -22.09 -3.57 -6.23
C LYS A 152 -20.83 -4.42 -6.39
N GLN A 153 -20.04 -4.56 -5.32
CA GLN A 153 -18.78 -5.28 -5.37
C GLN A 153 -18.98 -6.76 -5.78
N GLU A 154 -19.99 -7.41 -5.22
CA GLU A 154 -20.38 -8.79 -5.53
C GLU A 154 -20.90 -8.99 -6.95
N GLU A 155 -21.37 -7.93 -7.61
CA GLU A 155 -21.89 -7.95 -8.97
C GLU A 155 -20.82 -7.57 -10.00
N LEU A 156 -19.66 -7.06 -9.60
CA LEU A 156 -18.68 -6.49 -10.52
C LEU A 156 -18.16 -7.51 -11.54
N GLU A 157 -17.78 -8.72 -11.10
CA GLU A 157 -17.26 -9.76 -12.00
C GLU A 157 -18.29 -10.09 -13.09
N GLY A 158 -19.52 -10.40 -12.70
CA GLY A 158 -20.61 -10.66 -13.65
C GLY A 158 -20.98 -9.43 -14.50
N TYR A 159 -20.89 -8.22 -13.95
CA TYR A 159 -21.14 -6.99 -14.70
C TYR A 159 -20.12 -6.80 -15.83
N LEU A 160 -18.85 -7.13 -15.59
CA LEU A 160 -17.78 -7.02 -16.58
C LEU A 160 -17.87 -8.13 -17.65
N GLU A 161 -18.23 -9.35 -17.27
CA GLU A 161 -18.38 -10.48 -18.20
C GLU A 161 -19.55 -10.33 -19.18
N ASN A 162 -20.64 -9.70 -18.72
CA ASN A 162 -21.87 -9.51 -19.51
C ASN A 162 -21.79 -8.36 -20.53
N LYS A 163 -20.66 -7.65 -20.62
CA LYS A 163 -20.48 -6.59 -21.61
C LYS A 163 -20.30 -7.19 -23.01
N ALA A 164 -21.01 -6.60 -23.98
CA ALA A 164 -20.96 -7.02 -25.38
C ALA A 164 -19.55 -6.96 -25.98
N ASP A 165 -18.70 -6.08 -25.48
CA ASP A 165 -17.30 -5.95 -25.89
C ASP A 165 -16.35 -6.51 -24.83
N LYS A 166 -15.90 -7.75 -25.06
CA LYS A 166 -14.90 -8.44 -24.22
C LYS A 166 -13.47 -7.92 -24.43
N SER A 167 -13.24 -7.05 -25.40
CA SER A 167 -11.94 -6.42 -25.67
C SER A 167 -11.72 -5.11 -24.92
N THR A 168 -12.75 -4.62 -24.22
CA THR A 168 -12.67 -3.38 -23.44
C THR A 168 -11.57 -3.47 -22.37
N LEU A 169 -10.52 -2.66 -22.53
CA LEU A 169 -9.48 -2.49 -21.53
C LEU A 169 -9.95 -1.50 -20.46
N TYR A 170 -10.21 -2.00 -19.26
CA TYR A 170 -10.60 -1.17 -18.13
C TYR A 170 -9.39 -0.55 -17.43
N GLN A 171 -9.47 0.75 -17.15
CA GLN A 171 -8.52 1.46 -16.31
C GLN A 171 -8.99 1.44 -14.85
N LEU A 172 -8.14 0.97 -13.94
CA LEU A 172 -8.43 1.00 -12.51
C LEU A 172 -8.17 2.39 -11.95
N CYS A 173 -9.19 2.95 -11.32
CA CYS A 173 -9.20 4.34 -10.89
C CYS A 173 -9.65 4.46 -9.44
N PHE A 174 -8.95 5.27 -8.65
CA PHE A 174 -9.21 5.42 -7.21
C PHE A 174 -9.24 6.89 -6.85
N ASP A 175 -10.22 7.27 -6.03
CA ASP A 175 -10.31 8.61 -5.48
C ASP A 175 -9.09 8.92 -4.61
N LYS A 176 -8.44 10.07 -4.85
CA LYS A 176 -7.24 10.47 -4.11
C LYS A 176 -7.47 10.67 -2.61
N GLU A 177 -8.70 10.92 -2.17
CA GLU A 177 -9.05 11.04 -0.75
C GLU A 177 -9.45 9.70 -0.11
N MET A 178 -9.49 8.62 -0.89
CA MET A 178 -9.69 7.27 -0.36
C MET A 178 -8.58 6.91 0.64
N SER A 179 -8.94 6.21 1.71
CA SER A 179 -7.97 5.68 2.67
C SER A 179 -7.14 4.54 2.05
N PHE A 180 -5.91 4.36 2.51
CA PHE A 180 -5.09 3.24 2.09
C PHE A 180 -5.71 1.87 2.45
N ASP A 181 -6.49 1.79 3.54
CA ASP A 181 -7.26 0.59 3.89
C ASP A 181 -8.23 0.19 2.77
N SER A 182 -9.07 1.14 2.33
CA SER A 182 -10.06 0.93 1.27
C SER A 182 -9.38 0.56 -0.04
N TYR A 183 -8.32 1.28 -0.41
CA TYR A 183 -7.53 0.98 -1.60
C TYR A 183 -7.01 -0.46 -1.58
N LEU A 184 -6.34 -0.88 -0.50
CA LEU A 184 -5.73 -2.20 -0.48
C LEU A 184 -6.76 -3.31 -0.49
N LYS A 185 -7.90 -3.13 0.20
CA LYS A 185 -9.04 -4.05 0.12
C LYS A 185 -9.59 -4.18 -1.29
N ASN A 186 -9.72 -3.08 -2.03
CA ASN A 186 -10.16 -3.10 -3.42
C ASN A 186 -9.14 -3.82 -4.31
N ILE A 187 -7.84 -3.60 -4.14
CA ILE A 187 -6.80 -4.33 -4.89
C ILE A 187 -6.85 -5.83 -4.58
N ILE A 188 -7.00 -6.23 -3.31
CA ILE A 188 -7.14 -7.65 -2.92
C ILE A 188 -8.40 -8.28 -3.54
N PHE A 189 -9.51 -7.55 -3.54
CA PHE A 189 -10.74 -7.99 -4.18
C PHE A 189 -10.55 -8.18 -5.70
N LEU A 190 -9.98 -7.18 -6.38
CA LEU A 190 -9.70 -7.22 -7.81
C LEU A 190 -8.77 -8.39 -8.18
N HIS A 191 -7.74 -8.64 -7.37
CA HIS A 191 -6.87 -9.81 -7.52
C HIS A 191 -7.66 -11.12 -7.41
N SER A 192 -8.65 -11.19 -6.52
CA SER A 192 -9.46 -12.41 -6.34
C SER A 192 -10.40 -12.73 -7.50
N ILE A 193 -10.80 -11.72 -8.28
CA ILE A 193 -11.55 -11.89 -9.54
C ILE A 193 -10.61 -11.85 -10.77
N LYS A 194 -9.30 -11.97 -10.56
CA LYS A 194 -8.25 -11.97 -11.61
C LYS A 194 -8.28 -10.74 -12.51
N LEU A 195 -8.72 -9.60 -11.99
CA LEU A 195 -8.74 -8.33 -12.70
C LEU A 195 -7.50 -7.53 -12.33
N GLU A 196 -6.43 -7.69 -13.10
CA GLU A 196 -5.15 -7.03 -12.87
C GLU A 196 -4.83 -6.02 -13.98
N THR A 197 -4.38 -4.84 -13.60
CA THR A 197 -3.82 -3.83 -14.51
C THR A 197 -2.43 -3.44 -14.07
N ASN A 198 -1.60 -3.02 -15.03
CA ASN A 198 -0.28 -2.46 -14.72
C ASN A 198 -0.35 -0.98 -14.35
N GLU A 199 -1.50 -0.33 -14.51
CA GLU A 199 -1.69 1.09 -14.23
C GLU A 199 -2.84 1.31 -13.25
N ASN A 200 -2.59 2.13 -12.24
CA ASN A 200 -3.58 2.59 -11.27
C ASN A 200 -3.64 4.13 -11.30
N PHE A 201 -4.82 4.67 -11.63
CA PHE A 201 -5.06 6.11 -11.69
C PHE A 201 -5.59 6.60 -10.34
N ILE A 202 -5.01 7.69 -9.83
CA ILE A 202 -5.36 8.31 -8.55
C ILE A 202 -5.73 9.77 -8.82
N PHE A 203 -6.99 10.15 -8.64
CA PHE A 203 -7.45 11.52 -8.91
C PHE A 203 -8.59 12.00 -8.00
#